data_AF-A0A516H5V9-F1
#
_entry.id   AF-A0A516H5V9-F1
#
_cell.length_a   1.000
_cell.length_b   1.000
_cell.length_c   1.000
_cell.angle_alpha   90.00
_cell.angle_beta   90.00
_cell.angle_gamma   90.00
#
_symmetry.space_group_name_H-M   'P 1'
#
loop_
_entity.id
_entity.type
_entity.pdbx_description
1 polymer ?
#
loop_
_entity_poly.entity_id
_entity_poly.type
_entity_poly.pdbx_seq_one_letter_code
_entity_poly.pdbx_strand_id
1 'polypeptide(L)'
;MKGGRKPLHSAEKKARGTLRPCREPAPVGFIDQQGLPAKPAWLTAAGEDVWIDEVGRVSLNRLADRRDTTSFGNFCNLQGCINLCWQSGEVPPAAHLAEARRMAEQFGLFGARSRQNLPAAPKEENPFLAYRQRPAERTAE
;
A
#
# COMPACT_ATOMS: atom_id res chain seq x y z
N MET A 1 -24.19 -23.35 19.68
CA MET A 1 -23.24 -23.09 20.80
C MET A 1 -22.78 -21.65 20.71
N LYS A 2 -22.80 -20.87 21.81
CA LYS A 2 -22.22 -19.51 21.81
C LYS A 2 -20.69 -19.65 21.81
N GLY A 3 -20.02 -19.06 20.83
CA GLY A 3 -18.56 -19.08 20.75
C GLY A 3 -17.91 -18.41 21.97
N GLY A 4 -16.83 -19.01 22.49
CA GLY A 4 -16.07 -18.44 23.60
C GLY A 4 -15.43 -17.10 23.25
N ARG A 5 -15.06 -16.33 24.27
CA ARG A 5 -14.37 -15.03 24.11
C ARG A 5 -13.04 -15.25 23.40
N LYS A 6 -12.71 -14.40 22.42
CA LYS A 6 -11.42 -14.44 21.73
C LYS A 6 -10.28 -14.30 22.76
N PRO A 7 -9.21 -15.11 22.68
CA PRO A 7 -8.10 -15.01 23.61
C PRO A 7 -7.43 -13.64 23.48
N LEU A 8 -7.06 -13.06 24.63
CA LEU A 8 -6.31 -11.80 24.72
C LEU A 8 -4.87 -11.99 24.22
N HIS A 9 -4.24 -10.92 23.74
CA HIS A 9 -2.84 -10.98 23.33
C HIS A 9 -1.94 -11.27 24.55
N SER A 10 -0.85 -12.00 24.35
CA SER A 10 0.18 -12.24 25.38
C SER A 10 0.67 -10.96 26.09
N ALA A 11 0.76 -9.81 25.40
CA ALA A 11 1.11 -8.52 25.99
C ALA A 11 0.06 -8.04 27.01
N GLU A 12 -1.23 -8.17 26.69
CA GLU A 12 -2.34 -7.80 27.58
C GLU A 12 -2.43 -8.76 28.78
N LYS A 13 -2.17 -10.06 28.57
CA LYS A 13 -2.10 -11.05 29.66
C LYS A 13 -0.93 -10.77 30.59
N LYS A 14 0.23 -10.35 30.05
CA LYS A 14 1.40 -9.94 30.83
C LYS A 14 1.10 -8.69 31.64
N ALA A 15 0.48 -7.67 31.05
CA ALA A 15 0.06 -6.46 31.75
C ALA A 15 -0.95 -6.75 32.87
N ARG A 16 -1.83 -7.75 32.69
CA ARG A 16 -2.78 -8.23 33.71
C ARG A 16 -2.20 -9.23 34.71
N GLY A 17 -0.92 -9.62 34.59
CA GLY A 17 -0.31 -10.64 35.44
C GLY A 17 -0.88 -12.06 35.27
N THR A 18 -1.67 -12.32 34.24
CA THR A 18 -2.34 -13.62 33.99
C THR A 18 -1.63 -14.47 32.94
N LEU A 19 -0.40 -14.08 32.57
CA LEU A 19 0.41 -14.80 31.59
C LEU A 19 0.81 -16.18 32.13
N ARG A 20 0.48 -17.25 31.39
CA ARG A 20 0.88 -18.63 31.71
C ARG A 20 1.88 -19.13 30.66
N PRO A 21 3.18 -19.16 30.96
CA PRO A 21 4.22 -19.49 29.98
C PRO A 21 4.05 -20.87 29.33
N CYS A 22 3.49 -21.85 30.05
CA CYS A 22 3.25 -23.20 29.56
C CYS A 22 2.02 -23.33 28.63
N ARG A 23 1.15 -22.31 28.56
CA ARG A 23 -0.09 -22.34 27.76
C ARG A 23 -0.10 -21.34 26.60
N GLU A 24 0.85 -20.41 26.56
CA GLU A 24 0.97 -19.45 25.47
C GLU A 24 2.07 -19.93 24.50
N PRO A 25 1.76 -20.22 23.23
CA PRO A 25 2.81 -20.41 22.23
C PRO A 25 3.64 -19.12 22.12
N ALA A 26 4.95 -19.26 21.86
CA ALA A 26 5.82 -18.11 21.67
C ALA A 26 5.20 -17.17 20.61
N PRO A 27 5.10 -15.85 20.88
CA PRO A 27 4.55 -14.94 19.90
C PRO A 27 5.45 -14.97 18.66
N VAL A 28 4.89 -15.40 17.53
CA VAL A 28 5.55 -15.23 16.24
C VAL A 28 5.56 -13.74 15.96
N GLY A 29 6.72 -13.11 16.16
CA GLY A 29 6.90 -11.70 15.85
C GLY A 29 6.78 -11.50 14.35
N PHE A 30 5.82 -10.70 13.90
CA PHE A 30 5.81 -10.23 12.54
C PHE A 30 6.87 -9.14 12.41
N ILE A 31 7.88 -9.38 11.57
CA ILE A 31 8.81 -8.33 11.19
C ILE A 31 8.08 -7.43 10.20
N ASP A 32 7.61 -6.30 10.70
CA ASP A 32 7.04 -5.26 9.85
C ASP A 32 8.18 -4.56 9.12
N GLN A 33 8.41 -4.96 7.87
CA GLN A 33 9.44 -4.36 7.04
C GLN A 33 8.88 -3.09 6.40
N GLN A 34 8.53 -2.12 7.24
CA GLN A 34 8.06 -0.82 6.78
C GLN A 34 9.22 -0.03 6.17
N GLY A 35 8.98 0.57 5.00
CA GLY A 35 9.90 1.48 4.36
C GLY A 35 9.78 1.51 2.85
N LEU A 36 10.44 2.49 2.24
CA LEU A 36 10.51 2.56 0.79
C LEU A 36 11.21 1.29 0.24
N PRO A 37 10.83 0.82 -0.96
CA PRO A 37 11.59 -0.19 -1.67
C PRO A 37 13.06 0.23 -1.74
N ALA A 38 13.97 -0.66 -1.38
CA ALA A 38 15.40 -0.37 -1.44
C ALA A 38 15.94 -0.76 -2.82
N LYS A 39 16.70 0.11 -3.47
CA LYS A 39 17.24 -0.17 -4.81
C LYS A 39 18.06 -1.48 -4.80
N PRO A 40 17.69 -2.51 -5.57
CA PRO A 40 18.46 -3.74 -5.68
C PRO A 40 19.80 -3.51 -6.39
N ALA A 41 20.86 -4.19 -5.93
CA ALA A 41 22.19 -4.11 -6.55
C ALA A 41 22.28 -4.79 -7.94
N TRP A 42 21.29 -5.61 -8.30
CA TRP A 42 21.23 -6.36 -9.56
C TRP A 42 20.41 -5.67 -10.66
N LEU A 43 19.97 -4.42 -10.44
CA LEU A 43 19.34 -3.65 -11.50
C LEU A 43 20.32 -3.41 -12.65
N THR A 44 19.80 -3.50 -13.87
CA THR A 44 20.53 -3.06 -15.07
C THR A 44 20.59 -1.54 -15.10
N ALA A 45 21.51 -0.95 -15.88
CA ALA A 45 21.59 0.51 -16.01
C ALA A 45 20.25 1.13 -16.47
N ALA A 46 19.62 0.55 -17.50
CA ALA A 46 18.31 0.99 -17.98
C ALA A 46 17.19 0.76 -16.95
N GLY A 47 17.29 -0.29 -16.14
CA GLY A 47 16.37 -0.52 -15.04
C GLY A 47 16.55 0.47 -13.89
N GLU A 48 17.78 0.92 -13.64
CA GLU A 48 18.07 1.97 -12.65
C GLU A 48 17.45 3.30 -13.03
N ASP A 49 17.50 3.68 -14.31
CA ASP A 49 16.84 4.90 -14.80
C ASP A 49 15.32 4.85 -14.51
N VAL A 50 14.66 3.73 -14.83
CA VAL A 50 13.23 3.54 -14.53
C VAL A 50 12.96 3.54 -13.03
N TRP A 51 13.85 2.94 -12.23
CA TRP A 51 13.70 2.94 -10.78
C TRP A 51 13.71 4.36 -10.22
N ILE A 52 14.65 5.20 -10.66
CA ILE A 52 14.77 6.60 -10.22
C ILE A 52 13.49 7.37 -10.57
N ASP A 53 12.95 7.18 -11.77
CA ASP A 53 11.76 7.87 -12.24
C ASP A 53 10.49 7.45 -11.49
N GLU A 54 10.33 6.17 -11.18
CA GLU A 54 9.07 5.61 -10.68
C GLU A 54 9.03 5.41 -9.16
N VAL A 55 10.18 5.26 -8.48
CA VAL A 55 10.20 4.96 -7.03
C VAL A 55 9.44 6.02 -6.22
N GLY A 56 9.55 7.30 -6.59
CA GLY A 56 8.80 8.38 -5.94
C GLY A 56 7.28 8.21 -6.09
N ARG A 57 6.81 7.81 -7.26
CA ARG A 57 5.37 7.64 -7.56
C ARG A 57 4.77 6.45 -6.83
N VAL A 58 5.49 5.33 -6.80
CA VAL A 58 5.03 4.14 -6.08
C VAL A 58 4.98 4.39 -4.56
N SER A 59 5.88 5.24 -4.08
CA SER A 59 6.01 5.58 -2.65
C SER A 59 4.90 6.49 -2.13
N LEU A 60 4.38 7.40 -2.96
CA LEU A 60 3.34 8.36 -2.57
C LEU A 60 2.06 7.69 -2.06
N ASN A 61 1.72 6.51 -2.60
CA ASN A 61 0.50 5.80 -2.28
C ASN A 61 0.67 4.69 -1.25
N ARG A 62 1.90 4.51 -0.70
CA ARG A 62 2.28 3.36 0.14
C ARG A 62 1.89 2.02 -0.49
N LEU A 63 1.96 1.92 -1.81
CA LEU A 63 1.54 0.72 -2.55
C LEU A 63 2.65 -0.30 -2.71
N ALA A 64 3.91 0.13 -2.68
CA ALA A 64 5.04 -0.77 -2.52
C ALA A 64 5.76 -0.47 -1.21
N ASP A 65 6.09 -1.54 -0.51
CA ASP A 65 6.89 -1.52 0.69
C ASP A 65 8.23 -2.19 0.41
N ARG A 66 9.11 -2.27 1.42
CA ARG A 66 10.39 -2.96 1.28
C ARG A 66 10.24 -4.41 0.81
N ARG A 67 9.12 -5.05 1.13
CA ARG A 67 8.77 -6.42 0.71
C ARG A 67 8.61 -6.57 -0.80
N ASP A 68 8.25 -5.49 -1.49
CA ASP A 68 7.98 -5.50 -2.93
C ASP A 68 9.23 -5.17 -3.76
N THR A 69 10.37 -4.93 -3.12
CA THR A 69 11.64 -4.56 -3.75
C THR A 69 12.00 -5.43 -4.95
N THR A 70 11.88 -6.76 -4.83
CA THR A 70 12.22 -7.69 -5.91
C THR A 70 11.26 -7.56 -7.09
N SER A 71 9.96 -7.53 -6.83
CA SER A 71 8.93 -7.42 -7.86
C SER A 71 9.00 -6.07 -8.58
N PHE A 72 9.24 -4.99 -7.83
CA PHE A 72 9.41 -3.64 -8.39
C PHE A 72 10.72 -3.54 -9.19
N GLY A 73 11.82 -4.14 -8.72
CA GLY A 73 13.07 -4.21 -9.48
C GLY A 73 12.93 -4.98 -10.79
N ASN A 74 12.16 -6.07 -10.80
CA ASN A 74 11.86 -6.83 -12.02
C ASN A 74 11.07 -6.00 -13.04
N PHE A 75 10.05 -5.25 -12.57
CA PHE A 75 9.33 -4.29 -13.40
C PHE A 75 10.28 -3.25 -14.01
N CYS A 76 11.16 -2.66 -13.19
CA CYS A 76 12.11 -1.64 -13.65
C CYS A 76 13.04 -2.20 -14.74
N ASN A 77 13.59 -3.41 -14.56
CA ASN A 77 14.41 -4.05 -15.59
C ASN A 77 13.63 -4.32 -16.89
N LEU A 78 12.41 -4.86 -16.79
CA LEU A 78 11.57 -5.13 -17.96
C LEU A 78 11.25 -3.84 -18.73
N GLN A 79 10.87 -2.79 -18.01
CA GLN A 79 10.55 -1.49 -18.59
C GLN A 79 11.80 -0.82 -19.19
N GLY A 80 12.96 -0.96 -18.54
CA GLY A 80 14.24 -0.49 -19.08
C GLY A 80 14.58 -1.16 -20.41
N CYS A 81 14.42 -2.49 -20.49
CA CYS A 81 14.60 -3.23 -21.76
C CYS A 81 13.61 -2.79 -22.85
N ILE A 82 12.35 -2.52 -22.48
CA ILE A 82 11.33 -1.99 -23.40
C ILE A 82 11.76 -0.62 -23.94
N ASN A 83 12.25 0.27 -23.07
CA ASN A 83 12.72 1.59 -23.45
C ASN A 83 13.91 1.51 -24.40
N LEU A 84 14.89 0.64 -24.11
CA LEU A 84 16.05 0.40 -25.00
C LEU A 84 15.63 -0.12 -26.37
N CYS A 85 14.67 -1.05 -26.43
CA CYS A 85 14.16 -1.60 -27.69
C CYS A 85 13.48 -0.52 -28.55
N TRP A 86 12.71 0.39 -27.93
CA TRP A 86 12.18 1.55 -28.64
C TRP A 86 13.28 2.50 -29.13
N GLN A 87 14.29 2.75 -28.30
CA GLN A 87 15.42 3.62 -28.66
C GLN A 87 16.28 3.04 -29.79
N SER A 88 16.38 1.71 -29.90
CA SER A 88 17.05 1.06 -31.03
C SER A 88 16.22 1.07 -32.32
N GLY A 89 15.00 1.60 -32.30
CA GLY A 89 14.09 1.63 -33.44
C GLY A 89 13.34 0.31 -33.67
N GLU A 90 13.45 -0.63 -32.74
CA GLU A 90 12.70 -1.89 -32.77
C GLU A 90 11.38 -1.76 -32.00
N VAL A 91 10.48 -2.74 -32.20
CA VAL A 91 9.21 -2.80 -31.50
C VAL A 91 9.27 -3.93 -30.46
N PRO A 92 9.10 -3.64 -29.16
CA PRO A 92 9.07 -4.65 -28.14
C PRO A 92 7.94 -5.66 -28.37
N PRO A 93 8.15 -6.96 -28.07
CA PRO A 93 7.09 -7.96 -28.14
C PRO A 93 5.86 -7.55 -27.32
N ALA A 94 4.67 -7.74 -27.90
CA ALA A 94 3.40 -7.37 -27.24
C ALA A 94 3.23 -8.01 -25.86
N ALA A 95 3.75 -9.22 -25.66
CA ALA A 95 3.75 -9.91 -24.38
C ALA A 95 4.53 -9.15 -23.28
N HIS A 96 5.67 -8.54 -23.63
CA HIS A 96 6.46 -7.74 -22.68
C HIS A 96 5.74 -6.43 -22.33
N LEU A 97 5.11 -5.78 -23.30
CA LEU A 97 4.29 -4.59 -23.06
C LEU A 97 3.11 -4.90 -22.13
N ALA A 98 2.43 -6.03 -22.35
CA ALA A 98 1.32 -6.46 -21.52
C ALA A 98 1.76 -6.80 -20.09
N GLU A 99 2.90 -7.48 -19.93
CA GLU A 99 3.43 -7.84 -18.62
C GLU A 99 3.93 -6.61 -17.84
N ALA A 100 4.63 -5.69 -18.51
CA ALA A 100 5.06 -4.43 -17.89
C ALA A 100 3.84 -3.62 -17.40
N ARG A 101 2.76 -3.57 -18.19
CA ARG A 101 1.49 -2.96 -17.77
C ARG A 101 0.88 -3.66 -16.56
N ARG A 102 0.86 -5.00 -16.53
CA ARG A 102 0.30 -5.78 -15.42
C ARG A 102 1.06 -5.52 -14.12
N MET A 103 2.40 -5.51 -14.18
CA MET A 103 3.24 -5.18 -13.03
C MET A 103 3.05 -3.72 -12.60
N ALA A 104 3.00 -2.76 -13.53
CA ALA A 104 2.76 -1.35 -13.22
C ALA A 104 1.42 -1.12 -12.50
N GLU A 105 0.37 -1.85 -12.89
CA GLU A 105 -0.94 -1.78 -12.25
C GLU A 105 -0.91 -2.29 -10.80
N GLN A 106 -0.11 -3.33 -10.50
CA GLN A 106 0.08 -3.82 -9.13
C GLN A 106 0.64 -2.74 -8.21
N PHE A 107 1.53 -1.88 -8.72
CA PHE A 107 2.12 -0.76 -7.98
C PHE A 107 1.29 0.53 -8.05
N GLY A 108 0.14 0.50 -8.71
CA GLY A 108 -0.75 1.66 -8.87
C GLY A 108 -0.19 2.78 -9.74
N LEU A 109 0.81 2.49 -10.56
CA LEU A 109 1.38 3.43 -11.54
C LEU A 109 0.41 3.68 -12.71
N PHE A 110 -0.50 2.74 -12.95
CA PHE A 110 -1.51 2.81 -14.00
C PHE A 110 -2.90 2.40 -13.48
N GLY A 111 -3.96 2.72 -14.23
CA GLY A 111 -5.32 2.24 -13.96
C GLY A 111 -6.15 3.16 -13.06
N ALA A 112 -7.28 2.65 -12.55
CA ALA A 112 -8.24 3.45 -11.78
C ALA A 112 -7.60 4.08 -10.53
N ARG A 113 -6.68 3.35 -9.87
CA ARG A 113 -5.96 3.84 -8.68
C ARG A 113 -5.03 5.01 -8.99
N SER A 114 -4.31 4.98 -10.11
CA SER A 114 -3.50 6.14 -10.54
C SER A 114 -4.34 7.41 -10.76
N ARG A 115 -5.62 7.24 -11.13
CA ARG A 115 -6.57 8.35 -11.37
C ARG A 115 -7.34 8.81 -10.13
N GLN A 116 -7.32 8.03 -9.04
CA GLN A 116 -8.06 8.33 -7.81
C GLN A 116 -7.35 9.32 -6.88
N ASN A 117 -6.08 9.65 -7.15
CA ASN A 117 -5.32 10.65 -6.40
C ASN A 117 -5.64 12.10 -6.80
N LEU A 118 -6.73 12.34 -7.54
CA LEU A 118 -7.24 13.70 -7.66
C LEU A 118 -7.64 14.17 -6.26
N PRO A 119 -7.19 15.36 -5.81
CA PRO A 119 -7.59 15.88 -4.51
C PRO A 119 -9.11 15.88 -4.45
N ALA A 120 -9.68 15.17 -3.46
CA ALA A 120 -11.10 15.16 -3.25
C ALA A 120 -11.57 16.61 -3.13
N ALA A 121 -12.56 17.01 -3.92
CA ALA A 121 -13.21 18.30 -3.78
C ALA A 121 -13.55 18.50 -2.29
N PRO A 122 -13.37 19.72 -1.74
CA PRO A 122 -13.66 19.97 -0.34
C PRO A 122 -15.06 19.45 -0.05
N LYS A 123 -15.17 18.52 0.92
CA LYS A 123 -16.45 17.98 1.35
C LYS A 123 -17.30 19.16 1.78
N GLU A 124 -18.36 19.47 1.02
CA GLU A 124 -19.41 20.35 1.53
C GLU A 124 -19.87 19.79 2.87
N GLU A 125 -19.81 20.65 3.90
CA GLU A 125 -20.28 20.30 5.23
C GLU A 125 -21.72 19.80 5.13
N ASN A 126 -22.00 18.71 5.84
CA ASN A 126 -23.30 18.05 5.80
C ASN A 126 -24.41 19.07 6.06
N PRO A 127 -25.31 19.33 5.09
CA PRO A 127 -26.33 20.38 5.20
C PRO A 127 -27.35 20.09 6.31
N PHE A 128 -27.35 18.86 6.84
CA PHE A 128 -28.26 18.46 7.90
C PHE A 128 -27.72 18.67 9.32
N LEU A 129 -26.53 19.24 9.49
CA LEU A 129 -25.99 19.58 10.83
C LEU A 129 -26.87 20.60 11.57
N ALA A 130 -27.57 21.47 10.85
CA ALA A 130 -28.52 22.43 11.42
C ALA A 130 -29.72 21.77 12.11
N TYR A 131 -30.13 20.57 11.70
CA TYR A 131 -31.31 19.88 12.24
C TYR A 131 -31.05 19.03 13.49
N ARG A 132 -29.79 18.95 13.96
CA ARG A 132 -29.45 18.20 15.18
C ARG A 132 -29.74 18.95 16.48
N GLN A 133 -30.03 20.25 16.41
CA GLN A 133 -30.36 21.03 17.60
C GLN A 133 -31.85 20.87 17.91
N ARG A 134 -32.17 20.00 18.87
CA ARG A 134 -33.53 19.91 19.44
C ARG A 134 -33.82 21.26 20.11
N PRO A 135 -34.92 21.97 19.79
CA PRO A 135 -35.22 23.22 20.46
C PRO A 135 -35.39 22.95 21.95
N ALA A 136 -34.67 23.73 22.78
CA ALA A 136 -34.78 23.67 24.23
C ALA A 136 -36.25 23.86 24.63
N GLU A 137 -36.71 23.00 25.53
CA GLU A 137 -38.08 22.95 26.02
C GLU A 137 -38.54 24.35 26.45
N ARG A 138 -39.67 24.81 25.88
CA ARG A 138 -40.40 25.97 26.37
C ARG A 138 -40.82 25.68 27.81
N THR A 139 -40.09 26.22 28.77
CA THR A 139 -40.60 26.49 30.11
C THR A 139 -41.58 27.65 29.98
N ALA A 140 -42.86 27.40 30.24
CA ALA A 140 -43.85 28.44 30.43
C ALA A 140 -44.69 28.06 31.66
N GLU A 141 -44.82 29.07 32.52
CA GLU A 141 -45.43 29.15 33.85
C GLU A 141 -46.90 28.73 33.91
#